data_AF-A0A239FG67-F1
#
_entry.id   AF-A0A239FG67-F1
#
_cell.length_a   1.000
_cell.length_b   1.000
_cell.length_c   1.000
_cell.angle_alpha   90.00
_cell.angle_beta   90.00
_cell.angle_gamma   90.00
#
_symmetry.space_group_name_H-M   'P 1'
#
loop_
_entity.id
_entity.type
_entity.pdbx_description
1 polymer ?
#
loop_
_entity_poly.entity_id
_entity_poly.type
_entity_poly.pdbx_seq_one_letter_code
_entity_poly.pdbx_strand_id
1 'polypeptide(L)' 'MSDDTPEEIIRTREFAESWCAFLGLPPPKPWTVEDEARYQAKKADTDRRVREWVARRESEAA' A
#
# COMPACT_ATOMS: atom_id res chain seq x y z
N MET A 1 11.92 -1.71 5.69
CA MET A 1 11.44 -0.52 6.42
C MET A 1 10.96 0.44 5.35
N SER A 2 9.66 0.71 5.28
CA SER A 2 9.16 1.75 4.38
C SER A 2 9.11 3.01 5.19
N ASP A 3 10.13 3.85 5.03
CA ASP A 3 10.02 5.25 5.43
C ASP A 3 9.21 5.94 4.32
N ASP A 4 7.88 5.85 4.40
CA ASP A 4 7.03 6.76 3.65
C ASP A 4 7.36 8.16 4.17
N THR A 5 8.16 8.89 3.41
CA THR A 5 8.60 10.21 3.81
C THR A 5 7.36 11.11 3.92
N PRO A 6 7.33 12.11 4.82
CA PRO A 6 6.19 13.02 4.94
C PRO A 6 5.76 13.65 3.60
N GLU A 7 6.72 13.86 2.70
CA GLU A 7 6.50 14.37 1.34
C GLU A 7 5.76 13.39 0.42
N GLU A 8 6.05 12.08 0.51
CA GLU A 8 5.36 11.06 -0.27
C GLU A 8 3.90 10.90 0.18
N ILE A 9 3.64 11.00 1.49
CA ILE A 9 2.28 10.96 2.04
C ILE A 9 1.46 12.16 1.54
N ILE A 10 2.04 13.35 1.53
CA ILE A 10 1.40 14.57 1.02
C ILE A 10 1.10 14.44 -0.48
N ARG A 11 2.09 14.01 -1.28
CA ARG A 11 1.90 13.81 -2.74
C ARG A 11 0.81 12.79 -3.05
N THR A 12 0.74 11.71 -2.29
CA THR A 12 -0.26 10.64 -2.51
C THR A 12 -1.68 11.14 -2.22
N ARG A 13 -1.83 12.01 -1.21
CA ARG A 13 -3.11 12.62 -0.87
C ARG A 13 -3.56 13.66 -1.90
N GLU A 14 -2.68 14.55 -2.32
CA GLU A 14 -2.96 15.55 -3.37
C GLU A 14 -3.33 14.87 -4.69
N PHE A 15 -2.68 13.75 -5.00
CA PHE A 15 -3.01 12.91 -6.13
C PHE A 15 -4.44 12.33 -6.03
N ALA A 16 -4.80 11.76 -4.87
CA ALA A 16 -6.13 11.19 -4.67
C ALA A 16 -7.23 12.26 -4.74
N GLU A 17 -7.01 13.43 -4.15
CA GLU A 17 -7.94 14.57 -4.22
C GLU A 17 -8.12 15.06 -5.66
N SER A 18 -7.03 15.19 -6.42
CA SER A 18 -7.05 15.60 -7.83
C SER A 18 -7.81 14.60 -8.71
N TRP A 19 -7.64 13.31 -8.46
CA TRP A 19 -8.35 12.25 -9.19
C TRP A 19 -9.83 12.19 -8.86
N CYS A 20 -10.20 12.33 -7.59
CA CYS A 20 -11.60 12.44 -7.19
C CYS A 20 -12.28 13.63 -7.88
N ALA A 21 -11.61 14.79 -7.91
CA ALA A 21 -12.13 15.96 -8.61
C ALA A 21 -12.28 15.73 -10.12
N PHE A 22 -11.29 15.12 -10.77
CA PHE A 22 -11.34 14.79 -12.21
C PHE A 22 -12.50 13.83 -12.55
N LEU A 23 -12.77 12.86 -11.68
CA LEU A 23 -13.83 11.87 -11.86
C LEU A 23 -15.22 12.37 -11.39
N GLY A 24 -15.32 13.59 -10.84
CA GLY A 24 -16.55 14.11 -10.25
C GLY A 24 -16.99 13.35 -8.99
N LEU A 25 -16.07 12.66 -8.34
CA LEU A 25 -16.30 11.89 -7.12
C LEU A 25 -16.15 12.78 -5.89
N PRO A 26 -16.80 12.44 -4.77
CA PRO A 26 -16.53 13.10 -3.50
C PRO A 26 -15.05 12.95 -3.11
N PRO A 27 -14.52 13.89 -2.31
CA PRO A 27 -13.14 13.81 -1.84
C PRO A 27 -12.88 12.50 -1.09
N PRO A 28 -11.64 11.98 -1.16
CA PRO A 28 -11.31 10.74 -0.50
C PRO A 28 -11.49 10.87 1.02
N LYS A 29 -11.96 9.78 1.65
CA LYS A 29 -12.08 9.73 3.10
C LYS A 29 -10.69 9.84 3.74
N PRO A 30 -10.57 10.49 4.90
CA PRO A 30 -9.30 10.56 5.61
C PRO A 30 -8.85 9.16 6.02
N TRP A 31 -7.56 8.89 5.87
CA TRP A 31 -6.94 7.64 6.29
C TRP A 31 -6.98 7.53 7.83
N THR A 32 -7.47 6.40 8.34
CA THR A 32 -7.61 6.18 9.79
C THR A 32 -6.51 5.27 10.34
N VAL A 33 -6.35 5.27 11.67
CA VAL A 33 -5.44 4.34 12.36
C VAL A 33 -5.86 2.88 12.14
N GLU A 34 -7.15 2.61 12.01
CA GLU A 34 -7.63 1.25 11.71
C GLU A 34 -7.28 0.82 10.29
N ASP A 35 -7.38 1.74 9.32
CA ASP A 35 -6.96 1.49 7.94
C ASP A 35 -5.45 1.22 7.86
N GLU A 36 -4.65 1.96 8.62
CA GLU A 36 -3.21 1.73 8.74
C GLU A 36 -2.91 0.33 9.28
N ALA A 37 -3.58 -0.08 10.37
CA ALA A 37 -3.40 -1.40 10.95
C ALA A 37 -3.76 -2.52 9.95
N ARG A 38 -4.87 -2.36 9.22
CA ARG A 38 -5.29 -3.31 8.17
C ARG A 38 -4.30 -3.35 7.01
N TYR A 39 -3.79 -2.19 6.60
CA TYR A 39 -2.80 -2.08 5.53
C TYR A 39 -1.51 -2.78 5.90
N GLN A 40 -0.96 -2.51 7.09
CA GLN A 40 0.27 -3.16 7.57
C GLN A 40 0.11 -4.68 7.71
N ALA A 41 -1.04 -5.15 8.21
CA ALA A 41 -1.34 -6.58 8.27
C ALA A 41 -1.37 -7.23 6.88
N LYS A 42 -2.04 -6.59 5.91
CA LYS A 42 -2.09 -7.07 4.52
C LYS A 42 -0.71 -7.05 3.85
N LYS A 43 0.09 -6.03 4.12
CA LYS A 43 1.48 -5.92 3.63
C LYS A 43 2.33 -7.07 4.16
N ALA A 44 2.28 -7.33 5.47
CA ALA A 44 3.02 -8.44 6.08
C ALA A 44 2.61 -9.81 5.52
N ASP A 45 1.32 -10.05 5.30
CA ASP A 45 0.84 -11.28 4.65
C ASP A 45 1.36 -11.40 3.21
N THR A 46 1.30 -10.29 2.46
CA THR A 46 1.78 -10.25 1.09
C THR A 46 3.28 -10.55 1.02
N ASP A 47 4.08 -9.91 1.87
CA ASP A 47 5.52 -10.15 1.95
C ASP A 47 5.84 -11.61 2.29
N ARG A 48 5.10 -12.22 3.21
CA ARG A 48 5.22 -13.65 3.53
C ARG A 48 4.95 -14.50 2.29
N ARG A 49 3.82 -14.29 1.61
CA ARG A 49 3.43 -15.06 0.43
C ARG A 49 4.43 -14.92 -0.71
N VAL A 50 4.97 -13.72 -0.91
CA VAL A 50 6.03 -13.47 -1.90
C VAL A 50 7.28 -14.27 -1.56
N ARG A 51 7.72 -14.28 -0.28
CA ARG A 51 8.89 -15.08 0.14
C ARG A 51 8.68 -16.58 -0.05
N GLU A 52 7.51 -17.10 0.32
CA GLU A 52 7.16 -18.51 0.11
C GLU A 52 7.16 -18.88 -1.38
N TRP A 53 6.61 -18.00 -2.23
CA TRP A 53 6.59 -18.21 -3.67
C TRP A 53 8.00 -18.20 -4.26
N VAL A 54 8.86 -17.25 -3.85
CA VAL A 54 10.26 -17.18 -4.28
C VAL A 54 11.03 -18.43 -3.83
N ALA A 55 10.92 -18.81 -2.56
CA ALA A 55 11.59 -20.00 -2.02
C ALA A 55 11.19 -21.28 -2.76
N ARG A 56 9.90 -21.44 -3.08
CA ARG A 56 9.42 -22.57 -3.89
C ARG A 56 10.05 -22.57 -5.28
N ARG A 57 10.10 -21.41 -5.95
CA ARG A 57 10.68 -21.27 -7.29
C ARG A 57 12.19 -21.55 -7.30
N GLU A 58 12.90 -21.16 -6.26
CA GLU A 58 14.33 -21.48 -6.10
C GLU A 58 14.55 -22.97 -5.85
N SER A 59 13.70 -23.62 -5.05
CA SER A 59 13.78 -25.08 -4.82
C SER A 59 13.43 -25.93 -6.05
N GLU A 60 12.60 -25.41 -6.96
CA GLU A 60 12.25 -26.08 -8.23
C GLU A 60 13.32 -25.88 -9.31
N ALA A 61 14.18 -24.87 -9.15
CA ALA A 61 15.25 -24.54 -10.09
C ALA A 61 16.62 -25.15 -9.71
N ALA A 62 16.75 -25.73 -8.51
CA ALA A 62 17.94 -26.40 -8.00
C ALA A 62 17.86 -27.93 -8.20
#